data_AF-A0A4R5LSS9-F1
#
_entry.id   AF-A0A4R5LSS9-F1
#
_cell.length_a   1.000
_cell.length_b   1.000
_cell.length_c   1.000
_cell.angle_alpha   90.00
_cell.angle_beta   90.00
_cell.angle_gamma   90.00
#
_symmetry.space_group_name_H-M   'P 1'
#
loop_
_entity.id
_entity.type
_entity.pdbx_description
1 polymer ?
#
loop_
_entity_poly.entity_id
_entity_poly.type
_entity_poly.pdbx_seq_one_letter_code
_entity_poly.pdbx_strand_id
1 'polypeptide(L)' 'MYFDSLQAVLYMDGHGPYVWAAYIITVAVILLILWAPVGRKTRFIQQLQGELRRAAGAPNNKGDSNASGS' A
#
# COMPACT_ATOMS: atom_id res chain seq x y z
N MET A 1 -5.70 5.17 -44.78
CA MET A 1 -6.40 5.39 -43.51
C MET A 1 -6.11 4.18 -42.63
N TYR A 2 -5.17 4.30 -41.69
CA TYR A 2 -4.69 3.18 -40.85
C TYR A 2 -5.33 3.20 -39.45
N PHE A 3 -6.36 4.05 -39.27
CA PHE A 3 -7.01 4.31 -37.98
C PHE A 3 -8.39 3.64 -37.83
N ASP A 4 -8.89 2.91 -38.85
CA ASP A 4 -10.11 2.10 -38.72
C ASP A 4 -9.91 0.80 -37.91
N SER A 5 -8.65 0.48 -37.56
CA SER A 5 -8.24 -0.81 -37.01
C SER A 5 -8.32 -0.94 -35.49
N LEU A 6 -8.47 0.17 -34.74
CA LEU A 6 -8.74 0.08 -33.29
C LEU A 6 -10.19 -0.35 -33.02
N GLN A 7 -11.12 0.13 -33.84
CA GLN A 7 -12.51 -0.29 -33.79
C GLN A 7 -12.66 -1.74 -34.26
N ALA A 8 -11.89 -2.20 -35.25
CA ALA A 8 -11.89 -3.61 -35.68
C ALA A 8 -11.34 -4.58 -34.60
N VAL A 9 -10.40 -4.13 -33.75
CA VAL A 9 -9.92 -4.92 -32.60
C VAL A 9 -10.95 -4.94 -31.45
N LEU A 10 -11.75 -3.88 -31.32
CA LEU A 10 -12.89 -3.79 -30.39
C LEU A 10 -14.17 -4.49 -30.92
N TYR A 11 -14.29 -4.66 -32.23
CA TYR A 11 -15.42 -5.27 -32.94
C TYR A 11 -14.91 -6.43 -33.80
N MET A 12 -14.30 -7.44 -33.18
CA MET A 12 -14.30 -8.79 -33.74
C MET A 12 -15.69 -9.38 -33.47
N ASP A 13 -16.59 -9.32 -34.46
CA ASP A 13 -17.84 -10.11 -34.49
C ASP A 13 -18.77 -9.97 -33.25
N GLY A 14 -18.79 -8.80 -32.61
CA GLY A 14 -19.71 -8.52 -31.48
C GLY A 14 -19.24 -9.01 -30.09
N HIS A 15 -18.09 -9.66 -29.99
CA HIS A 15 -17.58 -10.20 -28.71
C HIS A 15 -16.50 -9.37 -28.02
N GLY A 16 -15.94 -8.35 -28.69
CA GLY A 16 -14.90 -7.50 -28.12
C GLY A 16 -15.27 -6.82 -26.79
N PRO A 17 -16.50 -6.36 -26.54
CA PRO A 17 -16.87 -5.76 -25.25
C PRO A 17 -16.66 -6.68 -24.04
N TYR A 18 -16.88 -8.00 -24.20
CA TYR A 18 -16.69 -8.98 -23.13
C TYR A 18 -15.22 -9.18 -22.78
N VAL A 19 -14.35 -9.19 -23.80
CA VAL A 19 -12.91 -9.34 -23.63
C VAL A 19 -12.35 -8.12 -22.87
N TRP A 20 -12.74 -6.92 -23.29
CA TRP A 20 -12.36 -5.69 -22.60
C TRP A 20 -12.92 -5.60 -21.18
N ALA A 21 -14.16 -6.04 -20.96
CA ALA A 21 -14.73 -6.13 -19.61
C ALA A 21 -13.92 -7.07 -18.72
N ALA A 22 -13.52 -8.25 -19.22
CA ALA A 22 -12.66 -9.18 -18.49
C ALA A 22 -11.32 -8.54 -18.14
N TYR A 23 -10.63 -7.90 -19.10
CA TYR A 23 -9.38 -7.18 -18.85
C TYR A 23 -9.53 -6.06 -17.81
N ILE A 24 -10.60 -5.25 -17.91
CA ILE A 24 -10.87 -4.17 -16.96
C ILE A 24 -11.08 -4.74 -15.55
N ILE A 25 -11.88 -5.81 -15.42
CA ILE A 25 -12.12 -6.46 -14.13
C ILE A 25 -10.82 -7.02 -13.56
N THR A 26 -10.00 -7.69 -14.37
CA THR A 26 -8.71 -8.22 -13.92
C THR A 26 -7.77 -7.11 -13.44
N VAL A 27 -7.62 -6.03 -14.21
CA VAL A 27 -6.79 -4.87 -13.84
C VAL A 27 -7.34 -4.23 -12.55
N ALA A 28 -8.66 -4.08 -12.42
CA ALA A 28 -9.28 -3.52 -11.23
C ALA A 28 -9.00 -4.38 -9.99
N VAL A 29 -9.11 -5.71 -10.09
CA VAL A 29 -8.80 -6.63 -8.99
C VAL A 29 -7.32 -6.54 -8.60
N ILE A 30 -6.42 -6.50 -9.59
CA ILE A 30 -4.98 -6.32 -9.33
C ILE A 30 -4.74 -5.00 -8.58
N LEU A 31 -5.30 -3.90 -9.05
CA LEU A 31 -5.16 -2.59 -8.39
C LEU A 31 -5.72 -2.60 -6.95
N LEU A 32 -6.86 -3.25 -6.72
CA LEU A 32 -7.44 -3.40 -5.37
C LEU A 32 -6.51 -4.20 -4.45
N ILE A 33 -5.95 -5.31 -4.94
CA ILE A 33 -4.98 -6.12 -4.19
C ILE A 33 -3.71 -5.32 -3.89
N LEU A 34 -3.24 -4.49 -4.84
CA LEU A 34 -2.07 -3.64 -4.64
C LEU A 34 -2.34 -2.48 -3.67
N TRP A 35 -3.55 -1.91 -3.65
CA TRP A 35 -3.92 -0.82 -2.75
C TRP A 35 -4.26 -1.27 -1.33
N ALA A 36 -4.83 -2.46 -1.15
CA ALA A 36 -5.13 -3.02 0.17
C ALA A 36 -3.93 -3.00 1.17
N PRO A 37 -2.69 -3.38 0.81
CA PRO A 37 -1.54 -3.31 1.71
C PRO A 37 -1.00 -1.89 1.91
N VAL A 38 -1.27 -0.95 0.99
CA VAL A 38 -0.79 0.44 1.11
C VAL A 38 -1.42 1.12 2.33
N GLY A 39 -2.71 0.92 2.57
CA GLY A 39 -3.40 1.49 3.73
C GLY A 39 -3.00 0.87 5.08
N ARG A 40 -2.50 -0.36 5.09
CA ARG A 40 -2.06 -1.05 6.32
C ARG A 40 -0.64 -0.67 6.72
N LYS A 41 0.26 -0.48 5.75
CA LYS A 41 1.66 -0.12 5.99
C LYS A 41 1.80 1.25 6.67
N THR A 42 1.00 2.23 6.27
CA THR A 42 1.06 3.58 6.85
C THR A 42 0.74 3.60 8.35
N ARG A 43 -0.24 2.81 8.79
CA ARG A 43 -0.62 2.71 10.22
C ARG A 43 0.47 2.03 11.06
N PHE A 44 1.10 0.98 10.54
CA PHE A 44 2.17 0.27 11.23
C PHE A 44 3.44 1.13 11.40
N ILE A 45 3.82 1.87 10.35
CA ILE A 45 4.98 2.79 10.41
C ILE A 45 4.77 3.91 11.44
N GLN A 46 3.55 4.46 11.53
CA GLN A 46 3.22 5.49 12.52
C GLN A 46 3.37 5.01 13.98
N GLN A 47 2.97 3.76 14.26
CA GLN A 47 3.12 3.16 15.59
C GLN A 47 4.59 2.98 15.96
N LEU A 48 5.41 2.46 15.04
CA LEU A 48 6.84 2.27 15.26
C LEU A 48 7.58 3.60 15.51
N GLN A 49 7.23 4.68 14.79
CA GLN A 49 7.84 5.99 15.02
C GLN A 49 7.57 6.52 16.43
N GLY A 50 6.37 6.30 16.98
CA GLY A 50 6.03 6.70 18.34
C GLY A 50 6.76 5.91 19.43
N GLU A 51 7.08 4.64 19.18
CA GLU A 51 7.89 3.82 20.08
C GLU A 51 9.38 4.19 20.03
N LEU A 52 9.95 4.36 18.83
CA LEU A 52 11.34 4.80 18.65
C LEU A 52 11.60 6.15 19.34
N ARG A 53 10.65 7.10 19.25
CA ARG A 53 10.79 8.40 19.90
C ARG A 53 10.75 8.33 21.43
N ARG A 54 10.00 7.37 21.98
CA ARG A 54 9.97 7.12 23.43
C ARG A 54 11.21 6.38 23.92
N ALA A 55 11.70 5.41 23.14
CA ALA A 55 12.95 4.69 23.45
C ALA A 55 14.18 5.61 23.37
N ALA A 56 14.25 6.49 22.36
CA ALA A 56 15.33 7.47 22.22
C ALA A 56 15.25 8.62 23.24
N GLY A 57 14.06 8.91 23.76
CA GLY A 57 13.81 9.97 24.73
C GLY A 57 13.77 9.53 26.20
N ALA A 58 13.88 8.24 26.50
CA ALA A 58 13.90 7.74 27.88
C ALA A 58 15.25 8.13 28.52
N PRO A 59 15.28 9.09 29.48
CA PRO A 59 16.50 9.43 30.16
C PRO A 59 16.90 8.22 31.01
N ASN A 60 18.14 7.76 30.85
CA ASN A 60 18.76 6.70 31.62
C ASN A 60 18.94 7.15 33.08
N ASN A 61 17.84 7.30 33.83
CA ASN A 61 17.82 7.71 35.23
C ASN A 61 17.87 6.46 36.13
N LYS A 62 18.87 5.62 35.91
CA LYS A 62 19.13 4.38 36.67
C LYS A 62 20.57 4.33 37.21
N GLY A 63 21.13 5.51 37.52
CA GLY A 63 22.50 5.66 38.05
C GLY A 63 22.58 6.17 39.50
N ASP A 64 21.67 7.05 39.94
CA ASP A 64 22.03 7.98 41.01
C ASP A 64 21.31 7.77 42.36
N SER A 65 20.37 6.81 42.47
CA SER A 65 19.59 6.62 43.72
C SER A 65 20.16 5.57 44.69
N ASN A 66 21.29 4.92 44.37
CA ASN A 66 21.91 3.90 45.22
C ASN A 66 23.23 4.34 45.91
N ALA A 67 23.57 5.64 45.86
CA ALA A 67 24.82 6.17 46.42
C ALA A 67 24.63 7.05 47.68
N SER A 68 23.41 7.19 48.20
CA SER A 68 23.13 8.06 49.36
C SER A 68 22.28 7.33 50.39
N GLY A 69 22.88 6.40 51.12
CA GLY A 69 22.19 5.67 52.20
C GLY A 69 23.06 4.57 52.80
N SER A 70 24.27 4.92 53.24
CA SER A 70 25.12 4.10 54.12
C SER A 70 25.53 4.93 55.31
#